data_AF-G3TXF4-F1
#
_entry.id   AF-G3TXF4-F1
#
_cell.length_a   1.000
_cell.length_b   1.000
_cell.length_c   1.000
_cell.angle_alpha   90.00
_cell.angle_beta   90.00
_cell.angle_gamma   90.00
#
_symmetry.space_group_name_H-M   'P 1'
#
loop_
_entity.id
_entity.type
_entity.pdbx_description
1 polymer ?
#
loop_
_entity_poly.entity_id
_entity_poly.type
_entity_poly.pdbx_seq_one_letter_code
_entity_poly.pdbx_strand_id
1 'polypeptide(L)'
;THPLLKTSDFQYSQFYMEDSFCHYNMFNHHFFDGKAALEKCRAFLQEDEGKGVIMVTDPPFGGLVEPLAVTFKKLIALWKEGQSQDDSRKELPIFWIFPYFFESRIRQFFPSFCMLDYQVDYDNHVLYKHGKTGRKQSPVRIFTNIPPNKIILPTEEGYRFCPLCQRYVSLENQHCEHCDSCTSKDGRKWNHCFLCKKCVKPSWIHCTVCSYCAAPHHSCGGPKDGCFVCGELDHKRTTCPNISSSQRANKAVRKQKQRKSNKMELETTKGQS
;
A
#
# COMPACT_ATOMS: atom_id res chain seq x y z
N THR A 1 1.57 5.70 26.23
CA THR A 1 1.97 4.98 25.00
C THR A 1 3.17 5.70 24.41
N HIS A 2 4.32 5.04 24.35
CA HIS A 2 5.55 5.59 23.78
C HIS A 2 5.81 4.98 22.39
N PRO A 3 6.21 5.76 21.37
CA PRO A 3 6.48 5.23 20.03
C PRO A 3 7.91 4.70 19.89
N LEU A 4 8.09 3.61 19.11
CA LEU A 4 9.40 3.17 18.63
C LEU A 4 9.49 3.36 17.12
N LEU A 5 10.29 4.34 16.68
CA LEU A 5 10.51 4.63 15.26
C LEU A 5 11.52 3.65 14.66
N LYS A 6 11.16 3.01 13.54
CA LYS A 6 12.05 2.11 12.78
C LYS A 6 12.16 2.64 11.36
N THR A 7 13.34 3.08 10.94
CA THR A 7 13.55 3.63 9.59
C THR A 7 14.97 3.36 9.12
N SER A 8 15.15 3.31 7.79
CA SER A 8 16.45 3.24 7.15
C SER A 8 17.13 4.60 7.02
N ASP A 9 16.40 5.69 7.32
CA ASP A 9 16.97 7.03 7.32
C ASP A 9 17.63 7.33 8.67
N PHE A 10 18.95 7.25 8.68
CA PHE A 10 19.75 7.45 9.88
C PHE A 10 19.69 8.91 10.40
N GLN A 11 19.26 9.89 9.61
CA GLN A 11 19.18 11.29 10.06
C GLN A 11 18.25 11.46 11.26
N TYR A 12 17.23 10.59 11.38
CA TYR A 12 16.32 10.60 12.53
C TYR A 12 16.99 10.24 13.86
N SER A 13 18.12 9.54 13.85
CA SER A 13 18.89 9.23 15.07
C SER A 13 19.33 10.46 15.86
N GLN A 14 19.41 11.63 15.22
CA GLN A 14 19.82 12.89 15.86
C GLN A 14 18.69 13.52 16.69
N PHE A 15 17.44 13.14 16.42
CA PHE A 15 16.26 13.72 17.06
C PHE A 15 15.60 12.79 18.09
N TYR A 16 15.92 11.50 18.07
CA TYR A 16 15.32 10.50 18.93
C TYR A 16 16.38 9.84 19.81
N MET A 17 16.04 9.67 21.08
CA MET A 17 16.82 8.88 22.02
C MET A 17 16.86 7.42 21.58
N GLU A 18 17.87 6.69 22.06
CA GLU A 18 18.06 5.29 21.69
C GLU A 18 16.86 4.41 22.06
N ASP A 19 16.09 4.72 23.09
CA ASP A 19 14.88 3.98 23.47
C ASP A 19 13.74 4.10 22.43
N SER A 20 13.76 5.15 21.62
CA SER A 20 12.67 5.56 20.74
C SER A 20 12.99 5.38 19.25
N PHE A 21 14.20 4.92 18.90
CA PHE A 21 14.64 4.77 17.51
C PHE A 21 15.45 3.49 17.24
N CYS A 22 15.17 2.80 16.13
CA CYS A 22 16.05 1.78 15.57
C CYS A 22 16.39 2.10 14.10
N HIS A 23 17.69 2.10 13.78
CA HIS A 23 18.10 2.09 12.39
C HIS A 23 17.79 0.71 11.80
N TYR A 24 16.85 0.67 10.85
CA TYR A 24 16.17 -0.55 10.44
C TYR A 24 15.82 -0.57 8.94
N ASN A 25 16.09 -1.68 8.27
CA ASN A 25 15.66 -1.90 6.89
C ASN A 25 14.47 -2.87 6.82
N MET A 26 13.33 -2.34 6.36
CA MET A 26 12.06 -3.06 6.30
C MET A 26 11.96 -4.10 5.16
N PHE A 27 12.88 -4.11 4.19
CA PHE A 27 12.84 -5.08 3.09
C PHE A 27 13.51 -6.40 3.44
N ASN A 28 14.46 -6.40 4.36
CA ASN A 28 15.24 -7.57 4.73
C ASN A 28 15.24 -7.87 6.23
N HIS A 29 14.50 -7.08 7.03
CA HIS A 29 14.46 -7.20 8.50
C HIS A 29 15.84 -7.04 9.14
N HIS A 30 16.64 -6.08 8.64
CA HIS A 30 17.99 -5.83 9.15
C HIS A 30 18.01 -4.69 10.17
N PHE A 31 18.59 -4.93 11.34
CA PHE A 31 18.89 -3.93 12.37
C PHE A 31 20.36 -3.55 12.24
N PHE A 32 20.64 -2.28 11.93
CA PHE A 32 22.01 -1.82 11.68
C PHE A 32 22.85 -1.80 12.97
N ASP A 33 22.23 -1.52 14.12
CA ASP A 33 22.87 -1.56 15.44
C ASP A 33 22.87 -2.99 16.04
N GLY A 34 22.65 -4.00 15.20
CA GLY A 34 22.78 -5.41 15.54
C GLY A 34 21.78 -5.90 16.59
N LYS A 35 22.26 -6.83 17.45
CA LYS A 35 21.42 -7.56 18.40
C LYS A 35 20.78 -6.66 19.45
N ALA A 36 21.47 -5.60 19.89
CA ALA A 36 20.92 -4.68 20.90
C ALA A 36 19.63 -4.00 20.42
N ALA A 37 19.62 -3.49 19.17
CA ALA A 37 18.41 -2.88 18.61
C ALA A 37 17.29 -3.89 18.33
N LEU A 38 17.64 -5.14 17.98
CA LEU A 38 16.66 -6.22 17.85
C LEU A 38 16.01 -6.54 19.19
N GLU A 39 16.79 -6.71 20.27
CA GLU A 39 16.26 -7.02 21.59
C GLU A 39 15.45 -5.87 22.17
N LYS A 40 15.84 -4.62 21.91
CA LYS A 40 15.00 -3.45 22.23
C LYS A 40 13.64 -3.49 21.51
N CYS A 41 13.66 -3.77 20.20
CA CYS A 41 12.44 -3.94 19.42
C CYS A 41 11.57 -5.09 19.97
N ARG A 42 12.19 -6.21 20.36
CA ARG A 42 11.50 -7.35 20.97
C ARG A 42 10.85 -6.95 22.29
N ALA A 43 11.62 -6.34 23.20
CA ALA A 43 11.13 -5.89 24.50
C ALA A 43 9.94 -4.93 24.36
N PHE A 44 10.04 -3.96 23.45
CA PHE A 44 8.93 -3.04 23.14
C PHE A 44 7.66 -3.76 22.65
N LEU A 45 7.82 -4.76 21.77
CA LEU A 45 6.67 -5.54 21.28
C LEU A 45 6.04 -6.43 22.38
N GLN A 46 6.83 -6.83 23.38
CA GLN A 46 6.39 -7.75 24.43
C GLN A 46 6.01 -7.03 25.74
N GLU A 47 6.22 -5.71 25.82
CA GLU A 47 5.82 -4.86 26.94
C GLU A 47 4.32 -5.05 27.23
N ASP A 48 3.96 -5.05 28.52
CA ASP A 48 2.59 -5.29 29.00
C ASP A 48 1.93 -6.55 28.42
N GLU A 49 2.71 -7.64 28.26
CA GLU A 49 2.29 -8.88 27.59
C GLU A 49 1.77 -8.61 26.16
N GLY A 50 2.39 -7.65 25.47
CA GLY A 50 2.02 -7.20 24.12
C GLY A 50 0.66 -6.50 24.02
N LYS A 51 0.05 -6.11 25.15
CA LYS A 51 -1.21 -5.34 25.18
C LYS A 51 -0.91 -3.87 24.81
N GLY A 52 -1.87 -3.22 24.16
CA GLY A 52 -1.74 -1.79 23.82
C GLY A 52 -0.76 -1.48 22.67
N VAL A 53 -0.22 -2.48 21.99
CA VAL A 53 0.71 -2.31 20.86
C VAL A 53 -0.04 -2.33 19.53
N ILE A 54 0.29 -1.39 18.63
CA ILE A 54 -0.13 -1.38 17.22
C ILE A 54 1.08 -1.10 16.33
N MET A 55 1.22 -1.85 15.24
CA MET A 55 2.24 -1.56 14.23
C MET A 55 1.65 -0.70 13.11
N VAL A 56 2.15 0.51 12.95
CA VAL A 56 1.79 1.41 11.84
C VAL A 56 2.93 1.44 10.83
N THR A 57 2.63 1.22 9.54
CA THR A 57 3.65 1.17 8.48
C THR A 57 3.22 1.98 7.26
N ASP A 58 4.15 2.75 6.71
CA ASP A 58 4.01 3.44 5.42
C ASP A 58 5.25 3.17 4.55
N PRO A 59 5.39 1.93 4.03
CA PRO A 59 6.55 1.53 3.25
C PRO A 59 6.61 2.23 1.88
N PRO A 60 7.80 2.36 1.28
CA PRO A 60 7.92 2.96 -0.05
C PRO A 60 7.18 2.12 -1.10
N PHE A 61 6.24 2.77 -1.80
CA PHE A 61 5.30 2.13 -2.73
C PHE A 61 5.94 1.44 -3.94
N GLY A 62 7.19 1.80 -4.27
CA GLY A 62 7.97 1.15 -5.33
C GLY A 62 8.56 -0.21 -4.93
N GLY A 63 8.49 -0.57 -3.64
CA GLY A 63 8.94 -1.85 -3.11
C GLY A 63 8.05 -3.02 -3.51
N LEU A 64 8.61 -4.23 -3.43
CA LEU A 64 7.84 -5.46 -3.60
C LEU A 64 7.02 -5.73 -2.31
N VAL A 65 5.72 -5.97 -2.47
CA VAL A 65 4.78 -6.29 -1.36
C VAL A 65 5.22 -7.52 -0.57
N GLU A 66 5.80 -8.50 -1.25
CA GLU A 66 6.18 -9.79 -0.67
C GLU A 66 7.32 -9.68 0.37
N PRO A 67 8.48 -9.06 0.08
CA PRO A 67 9.51 -8.79 1.09
C PRO A 67 8.99 -8.01 2.31
N LEU A 68 8.09 -7.04 2.10
CA LEU A 68 7.46 -6.30 3.20
C LEU A 68 6.62 -7.24 4.07
N ALA A 69 5.78 -8.07 3.44
CA ALA A 69 4.96 -9.04 4.15
C ALA A 69 5.79 -10.06 4.93
N VAL A 70 6.91 -10.54 4.38
CA VAL A 70 7.87 -11.42 5.08
C VAL A 70 8.41 -10.71 6.32
N THR A 71 8.82 -9.46 6.19
CA THR A 71 9.36 -8.67 7.30
C THR A 71 8.31 -8.41 8.38
N PHE A 72 7.07 -8.10 8.01
CA PHE A 72 5.97 -7.93 8.96
C PHE A 72 5.66 -9.23 9.70
N LYS A 73 5.70 -10.39 9.02
CA LYS A 73 5.55 -11.70 9.66
C LYS A 73 6.65 -11.97 10.70
N LYS A 74 7.89 -11.54 10.45
CA LYS A 74 8.98 -11.62 11.45
C LYS A 74 8.69 -10.75 12.67
N LEU A 75 8.20 -9.52 12.48
CA LEU A 75 7.81 -8.65 13.60
C LEU A 75 6.63 -9.22 14.40
N ILE A 76 5.63 -9.79 13.72
CA ILE A 76 4.52 -10.51 14.38
C ILE A 76 5.05 -11.70 15.18
N ALA A 77 6.02 -12.45 14.66
CA ALA A 77 6.63 -13.57 15.40
C ALA A 77 7.31 -13.10 16.69
N LEU A 78 8.10 -12.02 16.64
CA LEU A 78 8.71 -11.42 17.84
C LEU A 78 7.66 -11.03 18.90
N TRP A 79 6.54 -10.43 18.46
CA TRP A 79 5.42 -10.10 19.35
C TRP A 79 4.77 -11.35 19.97
N LYS A 80 4.59 -12.43 19.19
CA LYS A 80 3.99 -13.68 19.66
C LYS A 80 4.85 -14.45 20.65
N GLU A 81 6.17 -14.33 20.59
CA GLU A 81 7.09 -15.04 21.50
C GLU A 81 6.88 -14.67 22.98
N GLY A 82 6.34 -13.48 23.27
CA GLY A 82 6.04 -13.04 24.64
C GLY A 82 4.63 -13.38 25.13
N GLN A 83 3.82 -14.09 24.33
CA GLN A 83 2.41 -14.34 24.62
C GLN A 83 2.20 -15.69 25.33
N SER A 84 1.16 -15.77 26.17
CA SER A 84 0.74 -17.02 26.81
C SER A 84 0.03 -17.97 25.83
N GLN A 85 -0.09 -19.28 26.16
CA GLN A 85 -0.76 -20.25 25.27
C GLN A 85 -2.24 -19.92 25.01
N ASP A 86 -2.91 -19.23 25.94
CA ASP A 86 -4.32 -18.85 25.81
C ASP A 86 -4.52 -17.71 24.77
N ASP A 87 -3.45 -16.98 24.44
CA ASP A 87 -3.45 -15.87 23.49
C ASP A 87 -3.20 -16.28 22.03
N SER A 88 -3.17 -17.58 21.74
CA SER A 88 -2.88 -18.12 20.39
C SER A 88 -3.78 -17.57 19.26
N ARG A 89 -4.99 -17.08 19.62
CA ARG A 89 -5.96 -16.49 18.69
C ARG A 89 -5.77 -14.99 18.45
N LYS A 90 -4.95 -14.30 19.26
CA LYS A 90 -4.71 -12.86 19.09
C LYS A 90 -3.71 -12.62 17.96
N GLU A 91 -4.01 -11.61 17.15
CA GLU A 91 -3.08 -11.08 16.15
C GLU A 91 -2.60 -9.69 16.59
N LEU A 92 -1.33 -9.39 16.33
CA LEU A 92 -0.80 -8.03 16.47
C LEU A 92 -1.68 -7.07 15.64
N PRO A 93 -2.26 -6.02 16.23
CA PRO A 93 -2.97 -4.99 15.48
C PRO A 93 -2.02 -4.25 14.52
N ILE A 94 -2.41 -4.12 13.26
CA ILE A 94 -1.57 -3.51 12.22
C ILE A 94 -2.36 -2.50 11.40
N PHE A 95 -1.77 -1.32 11.18
CA PHE A 95 -2.14 -0.38 10.12
C PHE A 95 -1.04 -0.40 9.05
N TRP A 96 -1.36 -0.93 7.87
CA TRP A 96 -0.50 -0.88 6.70
C TRP A 96 -1.06 0.14 5.72
N ILE A 97 -0.40 1.30 5.65
CA ILE A 97 -0.72 2.39 4.73
C ILE A 97 -0.13 2.04 3.37
N PHE A 98 -0.98 1.81 2.37
CA PHE A 98 -0.54 1.38 1.04
C PHE A 98 -1.56 1.68 -0.05
N PRO A 99 -1.18 1.70 -1.35
CA PRO A 99 -2.13 2.01 -2.42
C PRO A 99 -3.20 0.93 -2.59
N TYR A 100 -4.47 1.34 -2.76
CA TYR A 100 -5.64 0.43 -2.79
C TYR A 100 -5.54 -0.67 -3.86
N PHE A 101 -4.80 -0.43 -4.94
CA PHE A 101 -4.66 -1.39 -6.05
C PHE A 101 -3.76 -2.58 -5.70
N PHE A 102 -3.12 -2.59 -4.52
CA PHE A 102 -2.39 -3.73 -3.97
C PHE A 102 -3.22 -4.61 -3.04
N GLU A 103 -4.49 -4.28 -2.75
CA GLU A 103 -5.35 -5.02 -1.82
C GLU A 103 -5.30 -6.55 -2.04
N SER A 104 -5.44 -7.00 -3.28
CA SER A 104 -5.42 -8.44 -3.60
C SER A 104 -4.12 -9.11 -3.14
N ARG A 105 -2.97 -8.47 -3.38
CA ARG A 105 -1.67 -9.00 -2.95
C ARG A 105 -1.49 -8.94 -1.43
N ILE A 106 -1.93 -7.86 -0.78
CA ILE A 106 -1.88 -7.74 0.68
C ILE A 106 -2.69 -8.87 1.32
N ARG A 107 -3.92 -9.12 0.84
CA ARG A 107 -4.81 -10.16 1.37
C ARG A 107 -4.32 -11.59 1.12
N GLN A 108 -3.48 -11.81 0.10
CA GLN A 108 -2.80 -13.10 -0.08
C GLN A 108 -1.83 -13.41 1.07
N PHE A 109 -1.16 -12.38 1.62
CA PHE A 109 -0.25 -12.56 2.76
C PHE A 109 -0.92 -12.42 4.12
N PHE A 110 -1.95 -11.58 4.21
CA PHE A 110 -2.72 -11.29 5.42
C PHE A 110 -4.23 -11.36 5.14
N PRO A 111 -4.83 -12.56 5.13
CA PRO A 111 -6.24 -12.75 4.79
C PRO A 111 -7.22 -12.02 5.73
N SER A 112 -6.82 -11.78 7.00
CA SER A 112 -7.60 -11.05 8.00
C SER A 112 -7.68 -9.54 7.73
N PHE A 113 -6.86 -9.01 6.80
CA PHE A 113 -6.84 -7.58 6.54
C PHE A 113 -8.04 -7.12 5.71
N CYS A 114 -8.62 -6.01 6.13
CA CYS A 114 -9.60 -5.23 5.37
C CYS A 114 -9.01 -3.87 4.99
N MET A 115 -9.56 -3.24 3.96
CA MET A 115 -9.17 -1.90 3.52
C MET A 115 -10.19 -0.87 4.01
N LEU A 116 -9.74 0.13 4.77
CA LEU A 116 -10.57 1.26 5.17
C LEU A 116 -10.74 2.24 4.00
N ASP A 117 -11.83 3.01 4.00
CA ASP A 117 -12.11 3.99 2.96
C ASP A 117 -11.31 5.30 3.11
N TYR A 118 -10.65 5.49 4.26
CA TYR A 118 -9.89 6.69 4.56
C TYR A 118 -8.77 6.93 3.54
N GLN A 119 -8.81 8.10 2.92
CA GLN A 119 -7.85 8.53 1.91
C GLN A 119 -6.69 9.24 2.60
N VAL A 120 -5.55 8.56 2.73
CA VAL A 120 -4.35 9.15 3.32
C VAL A 120 -3.73 10.11 2.30
N ASP A 121 -3.73 11.41 2.61
CA ASP A 121 -3.13 12.45 1.77
C ASP A 121 -1.69 12.75 2.21
N TYR A 122 -0.88 13.25 1.27
CA TYR A 122 0.53 13.55 1.47
C TYR A 122 0.86 14.95 0.96
N ASP A 123 1.55 15.76 1.77
CA ASP A 123 1.91 17.14 1.38
C ASP A 123 2.81 17.20 0.13
N ASN A 124 3.76 16.28 0.03
CA ASN A 124 4.88 16.36 -0.92
C ASN A 124 4.92 15.22 -1.97
N HIS A 125 3.97 14.28 -1.98
CA HIS A 125 4.03 13.15 -2.92
C HIS A 125 3.48 13.51 -4.30
N VAL A 126 4.37 13.63 -5.30
CA VAL A 126 4.06 14.04 -6.70
C VAL A 126 2.88 13.27 -7.32
N LEU A 127 2.76 11.98 -7.03
CA LEU A 127 1.70 11.11 -7.58
C LEU A 127 0.50 10.87 -6.66
N TYR A 128 0.61 11.22 -5.38
CA TYR A 128 -0.32 10.78 -4.32
C TYR A 128 -0.83 11.93 -3.43
N LYS A 129 -0.73 13.16 -3.94
CA LYS A 129 -1.33 14.35 -3.33
C LYS A 129 -2.62 14.77 -4.01
N HIS A 130 -3.53 15.36 -3.25
CA HIS A 130 -4.67 16.11 -3.76
C HIS A 130 -4.22 17.47 -4.34
N GLY A 131 -4.71 17.89 -5.51
CA GLY A 131 -4.45 19.26 -6.03
C GLY A 131 -4.44 19.43 -7.55
N LYS A 132 -4.15 20.66 -8.00
CA LYS A 132 -4.22 21.11 -9.42
C LYS A 132 -3.32 20.34 -10.40
N THR A 133 -2.21 19.78 -9.91
CA THR A 133 -1.22 19.03 -10.72
C THR A 133 -1.19 17.53 -10.38
N GLY A 134 -1.97 17.09 -9.39
CA GLY A 134 -2.02 15.71 -8.88
C GLY A 134 -3.30 14.96 -9.27
N ARG A 135 -3.51 13.77 -8.67
CA ARG A 135 -4.81 13.10 -8.78
C ARG A 135 -5.84 13.86 -7.94
N LYS A 136 -7.09 13.89 -8.40
CA LYS A 136 -8.20 14.46 -7.61
C LYS A 136 -8.43 13.75 -6.26
N GLN A 137 -7.83 12.59 -6.01
CA GLN A 137 -7.97 11.81 -4.77
C GLN A 137 -6.71 10.97 -4.58
N SER A 138 -6.21 10.88 -3.35
CA SER A 138 -5.09 9.99 -3.03
C SER A 138 -5.49 8.53 -3.29
N PRO A 139 -4.64 7.68 -3.87
CA PRO A 139 -4.90 6.24 -3.99
C PRO A 139 -4.46 5.44 -2.75
N VAL A 140 -3.92 6.10 -1.72
CA VAL A 140 -3.40 5.43 -0.52
C VAL A 140 -4.52 5.24 0.51
N ARG A 141 -4.61 4.02 1.06
CA ARG A 141 -5.60 3.60 2.04
C ARG A 141 -4.89 2.92 3.22
N ILE A 142 -5.63 2.70 4.29
CA ILE A 142 -5.18 1.91 5.45
C ILE A 142 -5.71 0.49 5.30
N PHE A 143 -4.81 -0.49 5.37
CA PHE A 143 -5.14 -1.91 5.50
C PHE A 143 -4.94 -2.35 6.95
N THR A 144 -5.90 -3.07 7.52
CA THR A 144 -5.83 -3.46 8.93
C THR A 144 -6.58 -4.76 9.23
N ASN A 145 -6.11 -5.51 10.22
CA ASN A 145 -6.84 -6.62 10.86
C ASN A 145 -7.77 -6.17 11.99
N ILE A 146 -7.81 -4.88 12.32
CA ILE A 146 -8.79 -4.34 13.27
C ILE A 146 -10.17 -4.33 12.60
N PRO A 147 -11.24 -4.81 13.28
CA PRO A 147 -12.59 -4.75 12.76
C PRO A 147 -12.98 -3.32 12.34
N PRO A 148 -13.45 -3.09 11.10
CA PRO A 148 -13.68 -1.75 10.57
C PRO A 148 -14.82 -1.00 11.27
N ASN A 149 -15.71 -1.70 11.98
CA ASN A 149 -16.75 -1.09 12.79
C ASN A 149 -16.21 -0.38 14.05
N LYS A 150 -14.97 -0.68 14.48
CA LYS A 150 -14.30 -0.02 15.60
C LYS A 150 -13.57 1.26 15.20
N ILE A 151 -13.48 1.56 13.91
CA ILE A 151 -12.71 2.70 13.39
C ILE A 151 -13.67 3.75 12.86
N ILE A 152 -13.70 4.89 13.53
CA ILE A 152 -14.50 6.05 13.17
C ILE A 152 -13.68 6.93 12.22
N LEU A 153 -14.26 7.31 11.08
CA LEU A 153 -13.64 8.26 10.16
C LEU A 153 -14.28 9.65 10.31
N PRO A 154 -13.52 10.74 10.14
CA PRO A 154 -13.98 12.11 10.40
C PRO A 154 -15.11 12.52 9.45
N THR A 155 -16.30 12.79 9.98
CA THR A 155 -17.46 13.18 9.17
C THR A 155 -17.29 14.53 8.47
N GLU A 156 -16.55 15.42 9.12
CA GLU A 156 -16.13 16.75 8.67
C GLU A 156 -15.25 16.72 7.41
N GLU A 157 -14.56 15.59 7.16
CA GLU A 157 -13.78 15.36 5.94
C GLU A 157 -14.57 14.63 4.84
N GLY A 158 -15.89 14.48 5.01
CA GLY A 158 -16.75 13.85 4.00
C GLY A 158 -16.76 12.32 4.07
N TYR A 159 -16.76 11.76 5.29
CA TYR A 159 -17.03 10.34 5.53
C TYR A 159 -18.38 10.15 6.23
N ARG A 160 -18.98 8.97 6.04
CA ARG A 160 -20.25 8.58 6.68
C ARG A 160 -20.22 7.13 7.10
N PHE A 161 -20.99 6.76 8.11
CA PHE A 161 -21.18 5.36 8.47
C PHE A 161 -22.14 4.67 7.51
N CYS A 162 -21.78 3.48 7.02
CA CYS A 162 -22.67 2.59 6.29
C CYS A 162 -23.19 1.52 7.25
N PRO A 163 -24.50 1.50 7.57
CA PRO A 163 -25.06 0.53 8.52
C PRO A 163 -25.11 -0.90 7.95
N LEU A 164 -25.18 -1.08 6.63
CA LEU A 164 -25.19 -2.41 6.00
C LEU A 164 -23.80 -3.06 6.07
N CYS A 165 -22.75 -2.32 5.72
CA CYS A 165 -21.37 -2.81 5.81
C CYS A 165 -20.75 -2.69 7.21
N GLN A 166 -21.42 -2.04 8.16
CA GLN A 166 -20.90 -1.74 9.50
C GLN A 166 -19.50 -1.10 9.47
N ARG A 167 -19.31 -0.07 8.64
CA ARG A 167 -18.03 0.64 8.52
C ARG A 167 -18.22 2.06 8.00
N TYR A 168 -17.24 2.93 8.25
CA TYR A 168 -17.19 4.25 7.63
C TYR A 168 -16.71 4.18 6.18
N VAL A 169 -17.35 4.97 5.32
CA VAL A 169 -17.11 5.05 3.88
C VAL A 169 -17.05 6.50 3.43
N SER A 170 -16.41 6.77 2.30
CA SER A 170 -16.46 8.10 1.68
C SER A 170 -17.91 8.48 1.34
N LEU A 171 -18.28 9.76 1.47
CA LEU A 171 -19.63 10.26 1.22
C LEU A 171 -20.21 9.78 -0.13
N GLU A 172 -19.37 9.83 -1.18
CA GLU A 172 -19.69 9.48 -2.56
C GLU A 172 -19.62 7.96 -2.86
N ASN A 173 -19.09 7.15 -1.95
CA ASN A 173 -19.06 5.69 -2.08
C ASN A 173 -20.43 5.11 -1.73
N GLN A 174 -21.24 4.78 -2.74
CA GLN A 174 -22.58 4.21 -2.54
C GLN A 174 -22.51 2.69 -2.30
N HIS A 175 -23.35 2.19 -1.38
CA HIS A 175 -23.53 0.75 -1.17
C HIS A 175 -24.14 0.15 -2.43
N CYS A 176 -23.55 -0.94 -2.92
CA CYS A 176 -24.15 -1.70 -4.00
C CYS A 176 -24.95 -2.86 -3.40
N GLU A 177 -26.27 -2.82 -3.57
CA GLU A 177 -27.19 -3.86 -3.09
C GLU A 177 -26.92 -5.22 -3.75
N HIS A 178 -26.46 -5.24 -5.01
CA HIS A 178 -26.16 -6.48 -5.72
C HIS A 178 -24.84 -7.15 -5.30
N CYS A 179 -23.87 -6.37 -4.81
CA CYS A 179 -22.61 -6.88 -4.28
C CYS A 179 -22.60 -6.98 -2.75
N ASP A 180 -23.66 -6.47 -2.11
CA ASP A 180 -23.76 -6.24 -0.67
C ASP A 180 -22.52 -5.56 -0.07
N SER A 181 -22.02 -4.52 -0.74
CA SER A 181 -20.79 -3.85 -0.34
C SER A 181 -20.67 -2.43 -0.87
N CYS A 182 -20.04 -1.55 -0.08
CA CYS A 182 -19.51 -0.26 -0.53
C CYS A 182 -18.18 -0.47 -1.27
N THR A 183 -18.28 -0.75 -2.57
CA THR A 183 -17.18 -1.30 -3.38
C THR A 183 -16.20 -0.29 -3.94
N SER A 184 -16.52 1.01 -3.92
CA SER A 184 -15.63 2.02 -4.50
C SER A 184 -14.33 2.10 -3.71
N LYS A 185 -13.21 2.03 -4.42
CA LYS A 185 -11.87 2.14 -3.83
C LYS A 185 -11.26 3.53 -3.96
N ASP A 186 -11.82 4.34 -4.84
CA ASP A 186 -11.35 5.70 -5.14
C ASP A 186 -12.41 6.75 -4.81
N GLY A 187 -13.25 6.48 -3.81
CA GLY A 187 -14.24 7.39 -3.24
C GLY A 187 -15.41 7.74 -4.16
N ARG A 188 -15.32 7.52 -5.47
CA ARG A 188 -16.37 7.88 -6.45
C ARG A 188 -17.49 6.85 -6.48
N LYS A 189 -18.66 7.21 -7.00
CA LYS A 189 -19.70 6.23 -7.35
C LYS A 189 -19.20 5.24 -8.42
N TRP A 190 -19.20 3.95 -8.09
CA TRP A 190 -18.92 2.85 -9.02
C TRP A 190 -20.23 2.25 -9.55
N ASN A 191 -20.18 1.66 -10.74
CA ASN A 191 -21.32 1.04 -11.38
C ASN A 191 -21.25 -0.48 -11.24
N HIS A 192 -22.37 -1.13 -10.91
CA HIS A 192 -22.47 -2.59 -10.93
C HIS A 192 -22.55 -3.10 -12.37
N CYS A 193 -21.69 -4.04 -12.75
CA CYS A 193 -21.83 -4.78 -13.99
C CYS A 193 -22.47 -6.15 -13.70
N PHE A 194 -23.71 -6.35 -14.14
CA PHE A 194 -24.46 -7.59 -13.94
C PHE A 194 -23.83 -8.81 -14.64
N LEU A 195 -23.18 -8.60 -15.79
CA LEU A 195 -22.51 -9.67 -16.52
C LEU A 195 -21.25 -10.16 -15.78
N CYS A 196 -20.48 -9.24 -15.20
CA CYS A 196 -19.31 -9.59 -14.40
C CYS A 196 -19.62 -9.85 -12.92
N LYS A 197 -20.86 -9.60 -12.48
CA LYS A 197 -21.32 -9.68 -11.09
C LYS A 197 -20.40 -8.92 -10.12
N LYS A 198 -19.92 -7.74 -10.53
CA LYS A 198 -19.03 -6.91 -9.72
C LYS A 198 -19.17 -5.44 -10.05
N CYS A 199 -18.90 -4.58 -9.07
CA CYS A 199 -18.77 -3.15 -9.30
C CYS A 199 -17.44 -2.80 -9.96
N VAL A 200 -17.49 -1.82 -10.85
CA VAL A 200 -16.35 -1.31 -11.61
C VAL A 200 -16.36 0.22 -11.63
N LYS A 201 -15.21 0.80 -11.94
CA LYS A 201 -15.07 2.25 -12.09
C LYS A 201 -16.09 2.78 -13.10
N PRO A 202 -16.62 4.00 -12.91
CA PRO A 202 -17.64 4.55 -13.81
C PRO A 202 -17.14 4.74 -15.25
N SER A 203 -15.82 4.86 -15.45
CA SER A 203 -15.21 4.97 -16.78
C SER A 203 -14.99 3.62 -17.48
N TRP A 204 -15.29 2.49 -16.83
CA TRP A 204 -15.10 1.16 -17.41
C TRP A 204 -16.36 0.72 -18.15
N ILE A 205 -16.15 0.00 -19.25
CA ILE A 205 -17.21 -0.59 -20.06
C ILE A 205 -17.09 -2.11 -20.05
N HIS A 206 -18.22 -2.82 -20.13
CA HIS A 206 -18.20 -4.26 -20.35
C HIS A 206 -17.90 -4.53 -21.82
N CYS A 207 -16.79 -5.23 -22.09
CA CYS A 207 -16.45 -5.62 -23.45
C CYS A 207 -17.08 -6.97 -23.79
N THR A 208 -17.92 -7.01 -24.81
CA THR A 208 -18.60 -8.23 -25.26
C THR A 208 -17.65 -9.26 -25.86
N VAL A 209 -16.58 -8.82 -26.52
CA VAL A 209 -15.56 -9.71 -27.11
C VAL A 209 -14.73 -10.38 -26.01
N CYS A 210 -14.40 -9.64 -24.96
CA CYS A 210 -13.54 -10.10 -23.88
C CYS A 210 -14.30 -10.75 -22.71
N SER A 211 -15.61 -10.48 -22.61
CA SER A 211 -16.48 -10.88 -21.50
C SER A 211 -16.00 -10.39 -20.13
N TYR A 212 -15.33 -9.24 -20.09
CA TYR A 212 -14.94 -8.57 -18.85
C TYR A 212 -15.01 -7.04 -18.96
N CYS A 213 -15.16 -6.38 -17.81
CA CYS A 213 -15.12 -4.92 -17.74
C CYS A 213 -13.69 -4.39 -17.85
N ALA A 214 -13.46 -3.40 -18.69
CA ALA A 214 -12.17 -2.81 -18.95
C ALA A 214 -12.28 -1.30 -19.23
N ALA A 215 -11.14 -0.61 -19.34
CA ALA A 215 -11.12 0.75 -19.85
C ALA A 215 -11.57 0.78 -21.33
N PRO A 216 -12.13 1.89 -21.85
CA PRO A 216 -12.69 1.95 -23.20
C PRO A 216 -11.70 1.57 -24.30
N HIS A 217 -10.44 2.00 -24.18
CA HIS A 217 -9.38 1.73 -25.15
C HIS A 217 -8.47 0.56 -24.73
N HIS A 218 -9.07 -0.56 -24.32
CA HIS A 218 -8.33 -1.79 -24.02
C HIS A 218 -8.10 -2.64 -25.28
N SER A 219 -7.06 -3.48 -25.26
CA SER A 219 -6.78 -4.41 -26.36
C SER A 219 -7.60 -5.69 -26.18
N CYS A 220 -8.56 -5.91 -27.09
CA CYS A 220 -9.31 -7.17 -27.17
C CYS A 220 -8.43 -8.29 -27.73
N GLY A 221 -8.60 -9.52 -27.23
CA GLY A 221 -7.82 -10.68 -27.68
C GLY A 221 -6.36 -10.65 -27.27
N GLY A 222 -5.97 -9.70 -26.41
CA GLY A 222 -4.66 -9.67 -25.79
C GLY A 222 -4.45 -10.87 -24.86
N PRO A 223 -3.20 -11.33 -24.68
CA PRO A 223 -2.85 -12.39 -23.74
C PRO A 223 -3.38 -12.04 -22.34
N LYS A 224 -4.23 -12.89 -21.77
CA LYS A 224 -4.77 -12.70 -20.41
C LYS A 224 -3.66 -12.75 -19.36
N ASP A 225 -2.63 -13.54 -19.64
CA ASP A 225 -1.37 -13.66 -18.93
C ASP A 225 -0.21 -13.58 -19.94
N GLY A 226 0.96 -13.12 -19.51
CA GLY A 226 2.17 -13.07 -20.33
C GLY A 226 2.57 -11.68 -20.80
N CYS A 227 3.49 -11.64 -21.76
CA CYS A 227 4.14 -10.44 -22.23
C CYS A 227 3.18 -9.54 -23.03
N PHE A 228 2.97 -8.29 -22.58
CA PHE A 228 2.15 -7.29 -23.28
C PHE A 228 2.64 -6.83 -24.68
N VAL A 229 3.65 -7.49 -25.25
CA VAL A 229 4.17 -7.20 -26.59
C VAL A 229 3.93 -8.38 -27.52
N CYS A 230 4.15 -9.62 -27.05
CA CYS A 230 4.03 -10.81 -27.90
C CYS A 230 3.11 -11.90 -27.34
N GLY A 231 2.79 -11.84 -26.05
CA GLY A 231 1.86 -12.75 -25.39
C GLY A 231 2.40 -14.01 -24.76
N GLU A 232 3.70 -14.22 -24.85
CA GLU A 232 4.32 -15.38 -24.20
C GLU A 232 4.34 -15.25 -22.68
N LEU A 233 4.15 -16.37 -21.99
CA LEU A 233 4.01 -16.44 -20.53
C LEU A 233 5.35 -16.44 -19.78
N ASP A 234 6.44 -16.72 -20.50
CA ASP A 234 7.79 -16.95 -19.97
C ASP A 234 8.55 -15.66 -19.66
N HIS A 235 8.05 -14.50 -20.10
CA HIS A 235 8.75 -13.24 -19.89
C HIS A 235 7.83 -12.02 -19.69
N LYS A 236 8.32 -11.02 -18.95
CA LYS A 236 7.65 -9.73 -18.81
C LYS A 236 7.99 -8.86 -20.02
N ARG A 237 7.15 -7.85 -20.31
CA ARG A 237 7.39 -6.87 -21.39
C ARG A 237 8.84 -6.39 -21.46
N THR A 238 9.48 -6.09 -20.33
CA THR A 238 10.85 -5.57 -20.27
C THR A 238 11.92 -6.47 -20.87
N THR A 239 11.68 -7.78 -20.93
CA THR A 239 12.61 -8.79 -21.44
C THR A 239 12.12 -9.39 -22.76
N CYS A 240 11.13 -8.78 -23.40
CA CYS A 240 10.56 -9.30 -24.64
C CYS A 240 11.53 -9.16 -25.82
N PRO A 241 11.78 -10.27 -26.56
CA PRO A 241 12.61 -10.24 -27.76
C PRO A 241 11.98 -9.39 -28.88
N ASN A 242 10.65 -9.25 -28.88
CA ASN A 242 9.90 -8.48 -29.90
C ASN A 242 9.80 -6.97 -29.59
N ILE A 243 10.51 -6.45 -28.58
CA ILE A 243 10.64 -5.00 -28.40
C ILE A 243 11.64 -4.45 -29.42
N SER A 244 11.18 -3.54 -30.29
CA SER A 244 12.03 -2.83 -31.24
C SER A 244 13.15 -2.03 -30.53
N SER A 245 14.35 -2.07 -31.11
CA SER A 245 15.56 -1.39 -30.61
C SER A 245 15.36 0.12 -30.39
N SER A 246 14.49 0.76 -31.18
CA SER A 246 14.12 2.18 -31.03
C SER A 246 13.38 2.51 -29.73
N GLN A 247 12.62 1.55 -29.16
CA GLN A 247 11.94 1.73 -27.86
C GLN A 247 12.89 1.52 -26.68
N ARG A 248 13.95 0.69 -26.83
CA ARG A 248 15.00 0.52 -25.80
C ARG A 248 15.87 1.77 -25.67
N ALA A 249 16.24 2.39 -26.79
CA ALA A 249 17.04 3.63 -26.83
C ALA A 249 16.32 4.81 -26.14
N ASN A 250 15.03 5.02 -26.44
CA ASN A 250 14.22 6.07 -25.82
C ASN A 250 14.12 5.94 -24.28
N LYS A 251 14.19 4.71 -23.76
CA LYS A 251 14.15 4.44 -22.31
C LYS A 251 15.50 4.70 -21.64
N ALA A 252 16.61 4.41 -22.31
CA ALA A 252 17.96 4.75 -21.83
C ALA A 252 18.15 6.28 -21.76
N VAL A 253 17.71 7.00 -22.79
CA VAL A 253 17.74 8.48 -22.83
C VAL A 253 16.86 9.09 -21.73
N ARG A 254 15.67 8.53 -21.46
CA ARG A 254 14.82 8.96 -20.34
C ARG A 254 15.45 8.68 -18.96
N LYS A 255 16.06 7.51 -18.75
CA LYS A 255 16.77 7.19 -17.50
C LYS A 255 17.99 8.09 -17.27
N GLN A 256 18.70 8.46 -18.34
CA GLN A 256 19.85 9.36 -18.27
C GLN A 256 19.42 10.82 -17.98
N LYS A 257 18.30 11.28 -18.55
CA LYS A 257 17.69 12.57 -18.20
C LYS A 257 17.20 12.63 -16.75
N GLN A 258 16.55 11.57 -16.24
CA GLN A 258 16.14 11.50 -14.83
C GLN A 258 17.35 11.50 -13.87
N ARG A 259 18.42 10.77 -14.19
CA ARG A 259 19.66 10.80 -13.38
C ARG A 259 20.33 12.17 -13.37
N LYS A 260 20.33 12.91 -14.50
CA LYS A 260 20.83 14.29 -14.55
C LYS A 260 19.95 15.26 -13.75
N SER A 261 18.62 15.12 -13.82
CA SER A 261 17.68 15.94 -13.04
C SER A 261 17.88 15.76 -11.54
N ASN A 262 17.97 14.52 -11.06
CA ASN A 262 18.19 14.23 -9.64
C ASN A 262 19.58 14.70 -9.15
N LYS A 263 20.58 14.74 -10.04
CA LYS A 263 21.92 15.27 -9.71
C LYS A 263 21.90 16.80 -9.60
N MET A 264 21.17 17.49 -10.49
CA MET A 264 21.01 18.94 -10.44
C MET A 264 20.17 19.41 -9.23
N GLU A 265 19.13 18.68 -8.83
CA GLU A 265 18.37 18.96 -7.59
C GLU A 265 19.24 18.80 -6.32
N LEU A 266 20.19 17.86 -6.33
CA LEU A 266 21.11 17.63 -5.21
C LEU A 266 22.23 18.69 -5.14
N GLU A 267 22.58 19.30 -6.28
CA GLU A 267 23.60 20.37 -6.36
C GLU A 267 23.00 21.75 -6.05
N THR A 268 21.75 22.01 -6.42
CA THR A 268 21.05 23.29 -6.10
C THR A 268 20.69 23.41 -4.62
N THR A 269 20.47 22.29 -3.92
CA THR A 269 20.25 22.27 -2.46
C THR A 269 21.52 22.45 -1.63
N LYS A 270 22.72 22.33 -2.23
CA LYS A 270 24.00 22.63 -1.56
C LYS A 270 24.49 24.08 -1.77
N GLY A 271 23.85 24.85 -2.65
CA GLY A 271 24.28 26.21 -3.02
C GLY A 271 23.46 27.34 -2.38
N GLN A 272 22.51 27.03 -1.52
CA GLN A 272 21.76 28.00 -0.73
C GLN A 272 21.92 27.66 0.75
N SER A 273 23.11 27.97 1.27
CA SER A 273 23.40 28.16 2.69
C SER A 273 24.08 29.52 2.83
#